data_AF-A0A0F3MC11-F1
#
_entry.id   AF-A0A0F3MC11-F1
#
_cell.length_a   1.000
_cell.length_b   1.000
_cell.length_c   1.000
_cell.angle_alpha   90.00
_cell.angle_beta   90.00
_cell.angle_gamma   90.00
#
_symmetry.space_group_name_H-M   'P 1'
#
loop_
_entity.id
_entity.type
_entity.pdbx_description
1 polymer ?
#
loop_
_entity_poly.entity_id
_entity_poly.type
_entity_poly.pdbx_seq_one_letter_code
_entity_poly.pdbx_strand_id
1 'polypeptide(L)'
;MIFKSKAKYSLCSAIQDGDIKKVQQLINKDSTLVNSKYKDGTTALSVALKYKNLPIAEILLSNGANVNAQDNDGHTALHLVVDTIQVYYEFFEKYPTYCNDHIALLLKYNADVNIENNQGNTPLSDAVECKCVEPLAIMLKHNSTGINKKYDEGETLLHIAVRNEIIDIIQLLIDYGADIDAKDDNGMTTIDYAAKSGNADVFNFLTEQSVPWY
;
A
#
# COMPACT_ATOMS: atom_id res chain seq x y z
N MET A 1 -33.56 5.90 -8.28
CA MET A 1 -32.46 4.94 -7.96
C MET A 1 -31.99 4.11 -9.17
N ILE A 2 -32.87 3.64 -10.05
CA ILE A 2 -32.52 2.73 -11.18
C ILE A 2 -31.54 3.34 -12.21
N PHE A 3 -31.60 4.65 -12.47
CA PHE A 3 -30.71 5.29 -13.45
C PHE A 3 -29.25 5.38 -12.96
N LYS A 4 -29.05 5.71 -11.67
CA LYS A 4 -27.71 5.77 -11.06
C LYS A 4 -27.04 4.40 -11.00
N SER A 5 -27.79 3.33 -10.76
CA SER A 5 -27.22 1.97 -10.80
C SER A 5 -26.76 1.60 -12.21
N LYS A 6 -27.56 1.87 -13.25
CA LYS A 6 -27.18 1.59 -14.65
C LYS A 6 -25.94 2.38 -15.10
N ALA A 7 -25.85 3.66 -14.76
CA ALA A 7 -24.72 4.51 -15.12
C ALA A 7 -23.40 4.03 -14.49
N LYS A 8 -23.44 3.64 -13.21
CA LYS A 8 -22.30 3.06 -12.50
C LYS A 8 -21.80 1.75 -13.12
N TYR A 9 -22.70 0.83 -13.49
CA TYR A 9 -22.28 -0.40 -14.17
C TYR A 9 -21.73 -0.14 -15.58
N SER A 10 -22.28 0.85 -16.29
CA SER A 10 -21.74 1.29 -17.57
C SER A 10 -20.34 1.90 -17.43
N LEU A 11 -20.06 2.63 -16.34
CA LEU A 11 -18.72 3.14 -16.05
C LEU A 11 -17.76 1.98 -15.75
N CYS A 12 -18.16 1.04 -14.90
CA CYS A 12 -17.34 -0.15 -14.59
C CYS A 12 -16.92 -0.91 -15.85
N SER A 13 -17.88 -1.23 -16.73
CA SER A 13 -17.58 -1.90 -18.00
C SER A 13 -16.63 -1.08 -18.87
N ALA A 14 -16.84 0.24 -18.99
CA ALA A 14 -15.94 1.09 -19.78
C ALA A 14 -14.51 1.11 -19.21
N ILE A 15 -14.35 1.07 -17.89
CA ILE A 15 -13.05 0.97 -17.23
C ILE A 15 -12.39 -0.37 -17.53
N GLN A 16 -13.13 -1.47 -17.38
CA GLN A 16 -12.64 -2.83 -17.64
C GLN A 16 -12.21 -3.03 -19.09
N ASP A 17 -12.96 -2.45 -20.03
CA ASP A 17 -12.67 -2.48 -21.47
C ASP A 17 -11.53 -1.53 -21.86
N GLY A 18 -11.08 -0.65 -20.94
CA GLY A 18 -10.09 0.37 -21.21
C GLY A 18 -10.56 1.50 -22.14
N ASP A 19 -11.87 1.70 -22.27
CA ASP A 19 -12.47 2.72 -23.14
C ASP A 19 -12.40 4.12 -22.51
N ILE A 20 -11.22 4.73 -22.63
CA ILE A 20 -10.92 6.09 -22.14
C ILE A 20 -11.98 7.11 -22.60
N LYS A 21 -12.40 7.05 -23.86
CA LYS A 21 -13.35 8.02 -24.42
C LYS A 21 -14.72 7.89 -23.75
N LYS A 22 -15.20 6.65 -23.58
CA LYS A 22 -16.49 6.39 -22.92
C LYS A 22 -16.44 6.72 -21.44
N VAL A 23 -15.33 6.43 -20.75
CA VAL A 23 -15.13 6.88 -19.36
C VAL A 23 -15.26 8.40 -19.26
N GLN A 24 -14.54 9.15 -20.09
CA GLN A 24 -14.60 10.61 -20.08
C GLN A 24 -16.01 11.13 -20.40
N GLN A 25 -16.68 10.56 -21.39
CA GLN A 25 -18.06 10.92 -21.73
C GLN A 25 -19.04 10.69 -20.57
N LEU A 26 -18.91 9.57 -19.87
CA LEU A 26 -19.75 9.24 -18.71
C LEU A 26 -19.49 10.21 -17.55
N ILE A 27 -18.23 10.50 -17.23
CA ILE A 27 -17.84 11.45 -16.17
C ILE A 27 -18.31 12.87 -16.52
N ASN A 28 -18.16 13.32 -17.78
CA ASN A 28 -18.63 14.63 -18.20
C ASN A 28 -20.16 14.77 -18.11
N LYS A 29 -20.90 13.67 -18.27
CA LYS A 29 -22.36 13.65 -18.15
C LYS A 29 -22.83 13.62 -16.71
N ASP A 30 -22.09 12.96 -15.82
CA ASP A 30 -22.36 12.88 -14.39
C ASP A 30 -21.04 12.75 -13.62
N SER A 31 -20.53 13.89 -13.14
CA SER A 31 -19.26 13.93 -12.40
C SER A 31 -19.30 13.16 -11.09
N THR A 32 -20.49 12.87 -10.54
CA THR A 32 -20.61 12.07 -9.31
C THR A 32 -20.21 10.62 -9.50
N LEU A 33 -20.13 10.14 -10.75
CA LEU A 33 -19.75 8.77 -11.07
C LEU A 33 -18.32 8.41 -10.67
N VAL A 34 -17.40 9.39 -10.59
CA VAL A 34 -15.99 9.16 -10.22
C VAL A 34 -15.84 8.54 -8.82
N ASN A 35 -16.82 8.79 -7.94
CA ASN A 35 -16.87 8.26 -6.57
C ASN A 35 -17.86 7.09 -6.41
N SER A 36 -18.20 6.41 -7.51
CA SER A 36 -19.06 5.23 -7.46
C SER A 36 -18.41 4.09 -6.68
N LYS A 37 -19.10 3.56 -5.66
CA LYS A 37 -18.72 2.34 -4.91
C LYS A 37 -19.51 1.13 -5.36
N TYR A 38 -18.90 0.01 -5.75
CA TYR A 38 -19.53 -1.25 -6.22
C TYR A 38 -20.06 -2.12 -5.06
N LYS A 39 -20.48 -3.36 -5.34
CA LYS A 39 -21.18 -4.21 -4.35
C LYS A 39 -20.30 -4.53 -3.14
N ASP A 40 -19.02 -4.72 -3.39
CA ASP A 40 -17.94 -4.96 -2.42
C ASP A 40 -17.33 -3.66 -1.87
N GLY A 41 -17.90 -2.49 -2.21
CA GLY A 41 -17.39 -1.20 -1.78
C GLY A 41 -16.24 -0.66 -2.64
N THR A 42 -15.70 -1.45 -3.58
CA THR A 42 -14.62 -1.01 -4.48
C THR A 42 -15.02 0.23 -5.27
N THR A 43 -14.06 1.09 -5.60
CA THR A 43 -14.34 2.35 -6.31
C THR A 43 -14.03 2.23 -7.79
N ALA A 44 -14.54 3.16 -8.61
CA ALA A 44 -14.12 3.28 -10.00
C ALA A 44 -12.58 3.36 -10.12
N LEU A 45 -11.92 4.07 -9.20
CA LEU A 45 -10.47 4.20 -9.15
C LEU A 45 -9.79 2.85 -8.89
N SER A 46 -10.23 2.08 -7.89
CA SER A 46 -9.60 0.78 -7.59
C SER A 46 -9.83 -0.24 -8.72
N VAL A 47 -10.97 -0.18 -9.42
CA VAL A 47 -11.19 -0.98 -10.63
C VAL A 47 -10.20 -0.58 -11.74
N ALA A 48 -9.97 0.71 -11.98
CA ALA A 48 -9.01 1.14 -13.01
C ALA A 48 -7.58 0.63 -12.74
N LEU A 49 -7.15 0.67 -11.47
CA LEU A 49 -5.83 0.19 -11.06
C LEU A 49 -5.71 -1.33 -11.15
N LYS A 50 -6.75 -2.08 -10.76
CA LYS A 50 -6.82 -3.54 -10.91
C LYS A 50 -6.66 -3.98 -12.37
N TYR A 51 -7.23 -3.22 -13.30
CA TYR A 51 -7.10 -3.45 -14.75
C TYR A 51 -5.90 -2.72 -15.37
N LYS A 52 -4.98 -2.20 -14.55
CA LYS A 52 -3.70 -1.60 -14.94
C LYS A 52 -3.85 -0.44 -15.94
N ASN A 53 -4.94 0.30 -15.83
CA ASN A 53 -5.24 1.41 -16.72
C ASN A 53 -4.93 2.75 -16.04
N LEU A 54 -3.65 3.10 -16.01
CA LEU A 54 -3.16 4.39 -15.49
C LEU A 54 -3.85 5.61 -16.10
N PRO A 55 -4.04 5.71 -17.42
CA PRO A 55 -4.76 6.84 -18.01
C PRO A 55 -6.18 7.01 -17.44
N ILE A 56 -6.91 5.91 -17.27
CA ILE A 56 -8.25 5.97 -16.67
C ILE A 56 -8.18 6.33 -15.19
N ALA A 57 -7.21 5.80 -14.44
CA ALA A 57 -7.01 6.16 -13.04
C ALA A 57 -6.72 7.66 -12.89
N GLU A 58 -5.85 8.24 -13.73
CA GLU A 58 -5.55 9.67 -13.72
C GLU A 58 -6.77 10.52 -14.13
N ILE A 59 -7.58 10.06 -15.10
CA ILE A 59 -8.85 10.72 -15.42
C ILE A 59 -9.78 10.75 -14.21
N LEU A 60 -9.93 9.63 -13.50
CA LEU A 60 -10.79 9.57 -12.31
C LEU A 60 -10.28 10.51 -11.21
N LEU A 61 -8.98 10.49 -10.91
CA LEU A 61 -8.35 11.33 -9.90
C LEU A 61 -8.43 12.82 -10.25
N SER A 62 -8.12 13.20 -11.49
CA SER A 62 -8.23 14.59 -11.97
C SER A 62 -9.66 15.12 -11.99
N ASN A 63 -10.66 14.24 -12.00
CA ASN A 63 -12.08 14.59 -11.88
C ASN A 63 -12.63 14.43 -10.45
N GLY A 64 -11.77 14.31 -9.44
CA GLY A 64 -12.16 14.34 -8.02
C GLY A 64 -12.58 12.99 -7.42
N ALA A 65 -12.09 11.88 -7.96
CA ALA A 65 -12.17 10.60 -7.26
C ALA A 65 -11.45 10.72 -5.91
N ASN A 66 -12.10 10.26 -4.84
CA ASN A 66 -11.51 10.18 -3.51
C ASN A 66 -10.47 9.05 -3.49
N VAL A 67 -9.19 9.43 -3.53
CA VAL A 67 -8.04 8.51 -3.52
C VAL A 67 -8.00 7.61 -2.27
N ASN A 68 -8.56 8.10 -1.16
CA ASN A 68 -8.56 7.44 0.15
C ASN A 68 -9.89 6.74 0.46
N ALA A 69 -10.77 6.58 -0.53
CA ALA A 69 -12.02 5.86 -0.33
C ALA A 69 -11.75 4.38 -0.03
N GLN A 70 -12.25 3.91 1.12
CA GLN A 70 -12.15 2.52 1.55
C GLN A 70 -13.29 1.66 0.97
N ASP A 71 -13.00 0.42 0.60
CA ASP A 71 -14.00 -0.60 0.26
C ASP A 71 -14.67 -1.19 1.51
N ASN A 72 -15.40 -2.31 1.39
CA ASN A 72 -16.09 -2.91 2.53
C ASN A 72 -15.13 -3.58 3.54
N ASP A 73 -13.91 -3.91 3.13
CA ASP A 73 -12.87 -4.51 3.97
C ASP A 73 -11.90 -3.45 4.52
N GLY A 74 -12.17 -2.17 4.25
CA GLY A 74 -11.35 -1.06 4.71
C GLY A 74 -10.16 -0.75 3.78
N HIS A 75 -10.03 -1.44 2.64
CA HIS A 75 -8.89 -1.21 1.76
C HIS A 75 -9.06 0.08 0.96
N THR A 76 -8.02 0.92 0.97
CA THR A 76 -7.87 2.04 0.03
C THR A 76 -7.33 1.54 -1.31
N ALA A 77 -7.32 2.40 -2.33
CA ALA A 77 -6.68 2.09 -3.60
C ALA A 77 -5.20 1.70 -3.44
N LEU A 78 -4.51 2.27 -2.45
CA LEU A 78 -3.09 1.99 -2.20
C LEU A 78 -2.88 0.59 -1.61
N HIS A 79 -3.71 0.15 -0.64
CA HIS A 79 -3.70 -1.24 -0.15
C HIS A 79 -3.85 -2.22 -1.31
N LEU A 80 -4.88 -2.02 -2.15
CA LEU A 80 -5.19 -2.93 -3.25
C LEU A 80 -4.05 -3.00 -4.29
N VAL A 81 -3.34 -1.89 -4.54
CA VAL A 81 -2.16 -1.92 -5.43
C VAL A 81 -1.04 -2.73 -4.79
N VAL A 82 -0.78 -2.60 -3.49
CA VAL A 82 0.26 -3.37 -2.79
C VAL A 82 -0.10 -4.85 -2.72
N ASP A 83 -1.33 -5.20 -2.35
CA ASP A 83 -1.82 -6.59 -2.26
C ASP A 83 -1.74 -7.33 -3.61
N THR A 84 -1.99 -6.64 -4.72
CA THR A 84 -1.78 -7.26 -6.04
C THR A 84 -0.33 -7.69 -6.28
N ILE A 85 0.65 -7.06 -5.61
CA ILE A 85 2.06 -7.45 -5.73
C ILE A 85 2.30 -8.81 -5.07
N GLN A 86 1.71 -9.06 -3.90
CA GLN A 86 1.83 -10.32 -3.17
C GLN A 86 1.40 -11.50 -4.05
N VAL A 87 0.21 -11.38 -4.64
CA VAL A 87 -0.34 -12.41 -5.53
C VAL A 87 0.60 -12.67 -6.68
N TYR A 88 1.22 -11.65 -7.28
CA TYR A 88 2.19 -11.85 -8.37
C TYR A 88 3.46 -12.58 -7.90
N TYR A 89 3.92 -12.32 -6.68
CA TYR A 89 5.12 -12.94 -6.12
C TYR A 89 5.00 -14.46 -5.93
N GLU A 90 3.81 -14.93 -5.57
CA GLU A 90 3.54 -16.37 -5.43
C GLU A 90 3.66 -17.14 -6.75
N PHE A 91 3.51 -16.46 -7.89
CA PHE A 91 3.50 -17.09 -9.22
C PHE A 91 4.70 -16.74 -10.12
N PHE A 92 5.46 -15.67 -9.82
CA PHE A 92 6.52 -15.17 -10.69
C PHE A 92 7.78 -14.75 -9.91
N GLU A 93 8.96 -14.95 -10.50
CA GLU A 93 10.27 -14.64 -9.87
C GLU A 93 10.57 -13.13 -9.72
N LYS A 94 9.76 -12.23 -10.31
CA LYS A 94 10.09 -10.79 -10.37
C LYS A 94 8.89 -9.89 -10.15
N TYR A 95 9.11 -8.82 -9.37
CA TYR A 95 8.14 -7.75 -9.11
C TYR A 95 7.58 -7.17 -10.42
N PRO A 96 6.25 -7.05 -10.54
CA PRO A 96 5.66 -6.25 -11.59
C PRO A 96 6.01 -4.76 -11.42
N THR A 97 6.77 -4.20 -12.36
CA THR A 97 7.19 -2.79 -12.31
C THR A 97 6.03 -1.79 -12.41
N TYR A 98 4.86 -2.22 -12.90
CA TYR A 98 3.70 -1.34 -13.08
C TYR A 98 3.12 -0.82 -11.75
N CYS A 99 3.34 -1.51 -10.63
CA CYS A 99 2.81 -1.09 -9.34
C CYS A 99 3.46 0.22 -8.85
N ASN A 100 4.70 0.50 -9.22
CA ASN A 100 5.39 1.73 -8.83
C ASN A 100 4.72 2.96 -9.45
N ASP A 101 4.33 2.88 -10.72
CA ASP A 101 3.63 3.98 -11.40
C ASP A 101 2.23 4.20 -10.82
N HIS A 102 1.54 3.12 -10.43
CA HIS A 102 0.26 3.21 -9.72
C HIS A 102 0.40 3.91 -8.36
N ILE A 103 1.38 3.49 -7.56
CA ILE A 103 1.68 4.10 -6.25
C ILE A 103 2.05 5.57 -6.45
N ALA A 104 2.97 5.89 -7.37
CA ALA A 104 3.38 7.26 -7.64
C ALA A 104 2.20 8.14 -8.09
N LEU A 105 1.29 7.62 -8.93
CA LEU A 105 0.07 8.34 -9.31
C LEU A 105 -0.83 8.58 -8.09
N LEU A 106 -1.07 7.57 -7.26
CA LEU A 106 -1.91 7.71 -6.06
C LEU A 106 -1.33 8.75 -5.09
N LEU A 107 -0.03 8.71 -4.83
CA LEU A 107 0.68 9.66 -3.97
C LEU A 107 0.67 11.07 -4.55
N LYS A 108 0.81 11.24 -5.87
CA LYS A 108 0.65 12.53 -6.58
C LYS A 108 -0.71 13.19 -6.27
N TYR A 109 -1.75 12.39 -6.01
CA TYR A 109 -3.09 12.85 -5.64
C TYR A 109 -3.37 12.75 -4.13
N ASN A 110 -2.33 12.71 -3.29
CA ASN A 110 -2.38 12.70 -1.83
C ASN A 110 -3.03 11.44 -1.22
N ALA A 111 -2.76 10.26 -1.79
CA ALA A 111 -3.06 9.02 -1.10
C ALA A 111 -2.36 8.97 0.27
N ASP A 112 -3.10 8.61 1.30
CA ASP A 112 -2.56 8.43 2.64
C ASP A 112 -2.06 6.99 2.81
N VAL A 113 -0.79 6.88 3.19
CA VAL A 113 -0.07 5.61 3.38
C VAL A 113 -0.29 5.00 4.76
N ASN A 114 -1.06 5.67 5.63
CA ASN A 114 -1.28 5.26 7.03
C ASN A 114 -2.76 4.91 7.34
N ILE A 115 -3.66 4.95 6.36
CA ILE A 115 -5.04 4.53 6.58
C ILE A 115 -5.05 3.03 6.88
N GLU A 116 -5.78 2.64 7.93
CA GLU A 116 -5.93 1.25 8.32
C GLU A 116 -7.10 0.59 7.59
N ASN A 117 -6.91 -0.64 7.11
CA ASN A 117 -8.01 -1.52 6.73
C ASN A 117 -8.70 -2.12 7.97
N ASN A 118 -9.69 -2.99 7.78
CA ASN A 118 -10.44 -3.60 8.90
C ASN A 118 -9.61 -4.58 9.74
N GLN A 119 -8.40 -4.93 9.28
CA GLN A 119 -7.44 -5.76 10.01
C GLN A 119 -6.38 -4.91 10.75
N GLY A 120 -6.45 -3.58 10.69
CA GLY A 120 -5.46 -2.69 11.31
C GLY A 120 -4.17 -2.53 10.51
N ASN A 121 -4.10 -3.11 9.31
CA ASN A 121 -2.94 -2.97 8.42
C ASN A 121 -3.03 -1.66 7.65
N THR A 122 -1.87 -1.05 7.41
CA THR A 122 -1.71 0.11 6.53
C THR A 122 -1.06 -0.32 5.21
N PRO A 123 -1.11 0.50 4.14
CA PRO A 123 -0.35 0.21 2.93
C PRO A 123 1.16 0.06 3.17
N LEU A 124 1.72 0.77 4.16
CA LEU A 124 3.12 0.60 4.57
C LEU A 124 3.38 -0.78 5.18
N SER A 125 2.52 -1.27 6.08
CA SER A 125 2.70 -2.61 6.65
C SER A 125 2.50 -3.71 5.62
N ASP A 126 1.53 -3.56 4.71
CA ASP A 126 1.33 -4.50 3.61
C ASP A 126 2.60 -4.60 2.75
N ALA A 127 3.26 -3.49 2.44
CA ALA A 127 4.49 -3.53 1.65
C ALA A 127 5.67 -4.20 2.37
N VAL A 128 5.76 -4.06 3.70
CA VAL A 128 6.75 -4.78 4.52
C VAL A 128 6.47 -6.28 4.51
N GLU A 129 5.22 -6.69 4.75
CA GLU A 129 4.82 -8.11 4.75
C GLU A 129 4.98 -8.74 3.34
N CYS A 130 4.67 -7.99 2.29
CA CYS A 130 4.88 -8.40 0.90
C CYS A 130 6.35 -8.33 0.45
N LYS A 131 7.26 -7.93 1.34
CA LYS A 131 8.71 -7.81 1.09
C LYS A 131 9.08 -6.84 -0.04
N CYS A 132 8.22 -5.86 -0.30
CA CYS A 132 8.27 -4.96 -1.45
C CYS A 132 9.17 -3.72 -1.19
N VAL A 133 10.49 -3.87 -1.33
CA VAL A 133 11.47 -2.79 -1.05
C VAL A 133 11.17 -1.49 -1.80
N GLU A 134 11.01 -1.54 -3.12
CA GLU A 134 10.83 -0.33 -3.93
C GLU A 134 9.46 0.36 -3.68
N PRO A 135 8.31 -0.35 -3.69
CA PRO A 135 7.03 0.22 -3.24
C PRO A 135 7.09 0.88 -1.86
N LEU A 136 7.74 0.22 -0.90
CA LEU A 136 7.92 0.74 0.44
C LEU A 136 8.75 2.04 0.41
N ALA A 137 9.86 2.07 -0.33
CA ALA A 137 10.71 3.25 -0.47
C ALA A 137 9.96 4.44 -1.06
N ILE A 138 9.14 4.22 -2.10
CA ILE A 138 8.31 5.26 -2.73
C ILE A 138 7.31 5.84 -1.70
N MET A 139 6.65 4.99 -0.91
CA MET A 139 5.67 5.42 0.09
C MET A 139 6.33 6.16 1.26
N LEU A 140 7.43 5.63 1.82
CA LEU A 140 8.16 6.28 2.91
C LEU A 140 8.72 7.65 2.51
N LYS A 141 9.24 7.76 1.28
CA LYS A 141 9.69 9.05 0.72
C LYS A 141 8.58 10.08 0.65
N HIS A 142 7.34 9.65 0.42
CA HIS A 142 6.20 10.54 0.39
C HIS A 142 5.72 10.90 1.80
N ASN A 143 5.59 9.93 2.69
CA ASN A 143 5.20 10.14 4.08
C ASN A 143 5.66 8.99 4.98
N SER A 144 6.57 9.24 5.92
CA SER A 144 7.06 8.25 6.89
C SER A 144 6.47 8.39 8.30
N THR A 145 5.42 9.20 8.49
CA THR A 145 4.87 9.48 9.84
C THR A 145 4.36 8.25 10.59
N GLY A 146 3.92 7.19 9.89
CA GLY A 146 3.49 5.93 10.49
C GLY A 146 4.59 4.89 10.70
N ILE A 147 5.87 5.23 10.49
CA ILE A 147 6.96 4.24 10.50
C ILE A 147 7.12 3.51 11.85
N ASN A 148 6.81 4.20 12.95
CA ASN A 148 6.87 3.68 14.32
C ASN A 148 5.49 3.31 14.89
N LYS A 149 4.48 3.16 14.02
CA LYS A 149 3.18 2.64 14.44
C LYS A 149 3.35 1.24 15.01
N LYS A 150 2.61 0.96 16.08
CA LYS A 150 2.42 -0.38 16.61
C LYS A 150 1.20 -1.05 15.97
N TYR A 151 1.38 -2.30 15.58
CA TYR A 151 0.39 -3.21 15.04
C TYR A 151 0.03 -4.23 16.12
N ASP A 152 -0.51 -5.38 15.71
CA ASP A 152 -0.82 -6.48 16.61
C ASP A 152 0.39 -6.91 17.44
N GLU A 153 0.13 -7.29 18.71
CA GLU A 153 1.17 -7.63 19.70
C GLU A 153 2.18 -6.49 20.00
N GLY A 154 1.87 -5.26 19.59
CA GLY A 154 2.73 -4.11 19.80
C GLY A 154 3.91 -4.04 18.83
N GLU A 155 3.96 -4.90 17.81
CA GLU A 155 5.04 -4.94 16.81
C GLU A 155 5.07 -3.65 15.99
N THR A 156 6.27 -3.16 15.67
CA THR A 156 6.46 -2.09 14.66
C THR A 156 6.78 -2.69 13.29
N LEU A 157 6.79 -1.86 12.23
CA LEU A 157 7.27 -2.29 10.91
C LEU A 157 8.66 -2.93 10.96
N LEU A 158 9.54 -2.43 11.84
CA LEU A 158 10.89 -2.95 11.99
C LEU A 158 10.91 -4.34 12.63
N HIS A 159 10.01 -4.62 13.59
CA HIS A 159 9.83 -5.97 14.15
C HIS A 159 9.40 -6.96 13.06
N ILE A 160 8.40 -6.59 12.26
CA ILE A 160 7.90 -7.40 11.15
C ILE A 160 9.02 -7.68 10.14
N ALA A 161 9.78 -6.65 9.75
CA ALA A 161 10.89 -6.79 8.80
C ALA A 161 12.01 -7.72 9.32
N VAL A 162 12.33 -7.65 10.61
CA VAL A 162 13.31 -8.52 11.27
C VAL A 162 12.81 -9.96 11.37
N ARG A 163 11.53 -10.16 11.76
CA ARG A 163 10.88 -11.48 11.77
C ARG A 163 10.91 -12.14 10.38
N ASN A 164 10.78 -11.33 9.33
CA ASN A 164 10.81 -11.78 7.94
C ASN A 164 12.24 -11.88 7.35
N GLU A 165 13.27 -11.48 8.11
CA GLU A 165 14.70 -11.56 7.79
C GLU A 165 15.12 -10.82 6.51
N ILE A 166 14.49 -9.67 6.21
CA ILE A 166 14.73 -8.91 4.97
C ILE A 166 15.61 -7.68 5.24
N ILE A 167 16.93 -7.85 5.16
CA ILE A 167 17.92 -6.78 5.46
C ILE A 167 17.66 -5.49 4.68
N ASP A 168 17.31 -5.56 3.39
CA ASP A 168 17.03 -4.36 2.59
C ASP A 168 15.87 -3.54 3.15
N ILE A 169 14.83 -4.19 3.66
CA ILE A 169 13.69 -3.50 4.30
C ILE A 169 14.08 -2.99 5.69
N ILE A 170 14.85 -3.77 6.45
CA ILE A 170 15.34 -3.35 7.77
C ILE A 170 16.18 -2.07 7.61
N GLN A 171 17.15 -2.05 6.70
CA GLN A 171 17.97 -0.87 6.40
C GLN A 171 17.10 0.30 5.96
N LEU A 172 16.17 0.08 5.02
CA LEU A 172 15.28 1.12 4.53
C LEU A 172 14.42 1.73 5.65
N LEU A 173 13.87 0.92 6.55
CA LEU A 173 13.08 1.43 7.68
C LEU A 173 13.95 2.26 8.64
N ILE A 174 15.16 1.80 8.95
CA ILE A 174 16.12 2.54 9.78
C ILE A 174 16.49 3.88 9.14
N ASP A 175 16.77 3.90 7.83
CA ASP A 175 17.11 5.11 7.07
C ASP A 175 16.00 6.18 7.12
N TYR A 176 14.74 5.75 7.26
CA TYR A 176 13.58 6.63 7.39
C TYR A 176 13.15 6.90 8.84
N GLY A 177 13.96 6.50 9.82
CA GLY A 177 13.78 6.84 11.24
C GLY A 177 12.94 5.84 12.04
N ALA A 178 12.91 4.57 11.65
CA ALA A 178 12.36 3.53 12.50
C ALA A 178 13.16 3.42 13.82
N ASP A 179 12.46 3.31 14.93
CA ASP A 179 13.04 3.15 16.25
C ASP A 179 13.55 1.71 16.42
N ILE A 180 14.87 1.55 16.41
CA ILE A 180 15.55 0.25 16.55
C ILE A 180 15.34 -0.38 17.92
N ASP A 181 15.14 0.45 18.95
CA ASP A 181 14.96 0.05 20.34
C ASP A 181 13.48 -0.06 20.74
N ALA A 182 12.56 0.09 19.77
CA ALA A 182 11.14 -0.10 19.98
C ALA A 182 10.89 -1.48 20.61
N LYS A 183 9.91 -1.53 21.52
CA LYS A 183 9.50 -2.75 22.21
C LYS A 183 8.09 -3.16 21.81
N ASP A 184 7.88 -4.44 21.56
CA ASP A 184 6.56 -5.07 21.45
C ASP A 184 5.83 -5.11 22.82
N ASP A 185 4.65 -5.72 22.88
CA ASP A 185 3.86 -5.85 24.11
C ASP A 185 4.48 -6.84 25.13
N ASN A 186 5.39 -7.72 24.68
CA ASN A 186 6.17 -8.62 25.52
C ASN A 186 7.47 -7.98 26.05
N GLY A 187 7.76 -6.74 25.63
CA GLY A 187 8.99 -6.03 25.95
C GLY A 187 10.21 -6.47 25.12
N MET A 188 10.00 -7.29 24.08
CA MET A 188 11.03 -7.70 23.13
C MET A 188 11.34 -6.57 22.16
N THR A 189 12.62 -6.37 21.90
CA THR A 189 13.15 -5.44 20.89
C THR A 189 13.38 -6.16 19.56
N THR A 190 13.69 -5.38 18.51
CA THR A 190 14.06 -5.92 17.20
C THR A 190 15.30 -6.82 17.27
N ILE A 191 16.30 -6.51 18.11
CA ILE A 191 17.47 -7.35 18.28
C ILE A 191 17.14 -8.67 19.03
N ASP A 192 16.16 -8.66 19.93
CA ASP A 192 15.68 -9.89 20.59
C ASP A 192 15.01 -10.84 19.59
N TYR A 193 14.26 -10.29 18.63
CA TYR A 193 13.68 -11.05 17.53
C TYR A 193 14.75 -11.71 16.66
N ALA A 194 15.80 -10.96 16.28
CA ALA A 194 16.92 -11.48 15.50
C ALA A 194 17.70 -12.58 16.26
N ALA A 195 17.90 -12.40 17.56
CA ALA A 195 18.54 -13.42 18.41
C ALA A 195 17.69 -14.70 18.48
N LYS A 196 16.37 -14.57 18.59
CA LYS A 196 15.43 -15.69 18.68
C LYS A 196 15.29 -16.46 17.37
N SER A 197 15.35 -15.80 16.22
CA SER A 197 15.34 -16.49 14.91
C SER A 197 16.64 -17.25 14.64
N GLY A 198 17.74 -16.85 15.30
CA GLY A 198 19.06 -17.44 15.07
C GLY A 198 19.72 -16.97 13.77
N ASN A 199 19.18 -15.95 13.11
CA ASN A 199 19.77 -15.35 11.93
C ASN A 199 20.91 -14.40 12.34
N ALA A 200 22.15 -14.90 12.24
CA ALA A 200 23.34 -14.16 12.61
C ALA A 200 23.56 -12.90 11.74
N ASP A 201 23.15 -12.92 10.46
CA ASP A 201 23.34 -11.79 9.55
C ASP A 201 22.47 -10.60 9.99
N VAL A 202 21.18 -10.84 10.26
CA VAL A 202 20.26 -9.81 10.76
C VAL A 202 20.69 -9.32 12.15
N PHE A 203 21.10 -10.23 13.04
CA PHE A 203 21.57 -9.86 14.39
C PHE A 203 22.81 -8.96 14.33
N ASN A 204 23.81 -9.34 13.53
CA ASN A 204 25.03 -8.56 13.36
C ASN A 204 24.72 -7.20 12.71
N PHE A 205 23.88 -7.18 11.68
CA PHE A 205 23.45 -5.95 11.03
C PHE A 205 22.79 -4.98 12.02
N LEU A 206 21.82 -5.43 12.82
CA LEU A 206 21.19 -4.58 13.84
C LEU A 206 22.19 -4.10 14.89
N THR A 207 23.11 -4.98 15.33
CA THR A 207 24.17 -4.61 16.28
C THR A 207 25.04 -3.48 15.74
N GLU A 208 25.40 -3.52 14.46
CA GLU A 208 26.17 -2.46 13.81
C GLU A 208 25.39 -1.13 13.74
N GLN A 209 24.07 -1.17 13.51
CA GLN A 209 23.23 0.03 13.47
C GLN A 209 22.97 0.63 14.87
N SER A 210 22.97 -0.18 15.93
CA SER A 210 22.74 0.27 17.31
C SER A 210 23.95 0.93 17.99
N VAL A 211 25.15 0.83 17.42
CA VAL A 211 26.36 1.44 18.00
C VAL A 211 26.51 2.88 17.50
N PRO A 212 26.50 3.91 18.38
CA PRO A 212 26.77 5.27 17.95
C PRO A 212 28.21 5.37 17.42
N TRP A 213 28.38 5.83 16.19
CA TRP A 213 29.70 6.21 15.66
C TRP A 213 30.24 7.38 16.51
N TYR A 214 31.25 7.12 17.35
CA TYR A 214 31.93 8.11 18.20
C TYR A 214 32.88 9.02 17.43
#